data_AF-A0AAU9LGB4-F1
#
_entry.id   AF-A0AAU9LGB4-F1
#
_cell.length_a   1.000
_cell.length_b   1.000
_cell.length_c   1.000
_cell.angle_alpha   90.00
_cell.angle_beta   90.00
_cell.angle_gamma   90.00
#
_symmetry.space_group_name_H-M   'P 1'
#
loop_
_entity.id
_entity.type
_entity.pdbx_description
1 polymer ?
#
loop_
_entity_poly.entity_id
_entity_poly.type
_entity_poly.pdbx_seq_one_letter_code
_entity_poly.pdbx_strand_id
1 'polypeptide(L)'
;MASSQCPTDRNFIIVDFHYNGTFAPNPLVYFDPDRQSVGDVDFSAFEYEEFMEFLQKLTRTRSKDIYFCLPQESLSHGIHTLVNDGDYKEFLDLAYANGRRMNVYVTPRSKSNYLWNSRDQE
;
A
#
# COMPACT_ATOMS: atom_id res chain seq x y z
N MET A 1 -36.04 -10.77 20.58
CA MET A 1 -35.49 -9.92 19.50
C MET A 1 -34.10 -9.52 19.95
N ALA A 2 -33.05 -10.13 19.38
CA ALA A 2 -31.67 -9.76 19.70
C ALA A 2 -31.33 -8.56 18.81
N SER A 3 -31.05 -7.41 19.43
CA SER A 3 -30.50 -6.26 18.73
C SER A 3 -29.13 -6.65 18.17
N SER A 4 -29.02 -6.77 16.84
CA SER A 4 -27.71 -6.80 16.17
C SER A 4 -27.04 -5.47 16.44
N GLN A 5 -26.17 -5.45 17.45
CA GLN A 5 -25.16 -4.41 17.55
C GLN A 5 -24.19 -4.62 16.39
N CYS A 6 -24.44 -3.95 15.27
CA CYS A 6 -23.38 -3.68 14.31
C CYS A 6 -22.33 -2.86 15.07
N PRO A 7 -21.10 -3.35 15.28
CA PRO A 7 -20.08 -2.53 15.92
C PRO A 7 -19.64 -1.48 14.90
N THR A 8 -20.39 -0.39 14.83
CA THR A 8 -20.13 0.75 13.96
C THR A 8 -19.32 1.76 14.74
N ASP A 9 -18.10 1.38 15.14
CA ASP A 9 -17.03 2.33 15.49
C ASP A 9 -15.67 1.61 15.64
N ARG A 10 -15.29 0.81 14.65
CA ARG A 10 -13.90 0.34 14.61
C ARG A 10 -13.07 1.45 14.01
N ASN A 11 -12.27 2.10 14.85
CA ASN A 11 -11.35 3.19 14.50
C ASN A 11 -10.15 2.69 13.68
N PHE A 12 -10.41 1.87 12.66
CA PHE A 12 -9.38 1.28 11.81
C PHE A 12 -9.20 2.13 10.56
N ILE A 13 -8.01 2.05 9.99
CA ILE A 13 -7.74 2.63 8.68
C ILE A 13 -8.31 1.73 7.59
N ILE A 14 -8.72 2.33 6.48
CA ILE A 14 -9.06 1.65 5.24
C ILE A 14 -7.80 1.64 4.36
N VAL A 15 -7.36 0.45 3.97
CA VAL A 15 -6.22 0.30 3.05
C VAL A 15 -6.71 -0.20 1.70
N ASP A 16 -6.44 0.57 0.67
CA ASP A 16 -6.68 0.19 -0.73
C ASP A 16 -5.41 -0.44 -1.29
N PHE A 17 -5.39 -1.77 -1.40
CA PHE A 17 -4.29 -2.52 -1.96
C PHE A 17 -4.41 -2.59 -3.49
N HIS A 18 -3.34 -2.22 -4.18
CA HIS A 18 -3.15 -2.29 -5.62
C HIS A 18 -2.00 -3.26 -5.90
N TYR A 19 -2.26 -4.37 -6.58
CA TYR A 19 -1.27 -5.41 -6.84
C TYR A 19 -1.47 -6.02 -8.23
N ASN A 20 -0.52 -6.84 -8.70
CA ASN A 20 -0.47 -7.36 -10.07
C ASN A 20 -0.41 -6.29 -11.19
N GLY A 21 -0.26 -5.01 -10.83
CA GLY A 21 -0.03 -3.92 -11.74
C GLY A 21 1.47 -3.63 -11.94
N THR A 22 1.76 -2.64 -12.77
CA THR A 22 3.13 -2.20 -13.06
C THR A 22 3.23 -0.67 -12.99
N PHE A 23 4.32 -0.17 -12.41
CA PHE A 23 4.62 1.27 -12.46
C PHE A 23 5.04 1.68 -13.87
N ALA A 24 4.41 2.73 -14.40
CA ALA A 24 4.84 3.38 -15.64
C ALA A 24 5.31 4.80 -15.35
N PRO A 25 6.42 5.25 -15.96
CA PRO A 25 6.90 6.61 -15.80
C PRO A 25 6.10 7.61 -16.65
N ASN A 26 6.16 8.90 -16.26
CA ASN A 26 5.72 10.07 -17.03
C ASN A 26 4.26 10.06 -17.57
N PRO A 27 3.26 10.42 -16.75
CA PRO A 27 3.35 10.65 -15.29
C PRO A 27 3.53 9.33 -14.54
N LEU A 28 4.05 9.38 -13.31
CA LEU A 28 4.19 8.16 -12.51
C LEU A 28 2.80 7.64 -12.15
N VAL A 29 2.45 6.46 -12.66
CA VAL A 29 1.16 5.80 -12.44
C VAL A 29 1.35 4.31 -12.20
N TYR A 30 0.34 3.67 -11.60
CA TYR A 30 0.30 2.23 -11.42
C TYR A 30 -0.81 1.64 -12.31
N PHE A 31 -0.41 1.00 -13.41
CA PHE A 31 -1.32 0.49 -14.45
C PHE A 31 -1.81 -0.92 -14.16
N ASP A 32 -3.05 -1.17 -14.58
CA ASP A 32 -3.77 -2.45 -14.54
C ASP A 32 -3.69 -3.23 -13.21
N PRO A 33 -3.93 -2.58 -12.04
CA PRO A 33 -3.92 -3.29 -10.78
C PRO A 33 -5.20 -4.08 -10.53
N ASP A 34 -5.04 -5.24 -9.92
CA ASP A 34 -6.08 -5.79 -9.05
C ASP A 34 -6.22 -4.88 -7.83
N ARG A 35 -7.45 -4.62 -7.40
CA ARG A 35 -7.76 -3.72 -6.29
C ARG A 35 -8.55 -4.43 -5.20
N GLN A 36 -8.12 -4.23 -3.96
CA GLN A 36 -8.84 -4.72 -2.79
C GLN A 36 -8.80 -3.71 -1.65
N SER A 37 -9.96 -3.28 -1.17
CA SER A 37 -10.10 -2.41 0.00
C SER A 37 -10.31 -3.26 1.25
N VAL A 38 -9.55 -3.00 2.31
CA VAL A 38 -9.67 -3.67 3.61
C VAL A 38 -9.84 -2.60 4.69
N GLY A 39 -10.93 -2.69 5.47
CA GLY A 39 -11.25 -1.73 6.53
C GLY A 39 -11.70 -2.37 7.84
N ASP A 40 -11.64 -3.70 7.93
CA ASP A 40 -12.08 -4.50 9.07
C ASP A 40 -10.91 -5.15 9.85
N VAL A 41 -9.67 -4.80 9.48
CA VAL A 41 -8.42 -5.25 10.11
C VAL A 41 -7.79 -4.12 10.91
N ASP A 42 -7.35 -4.42 12.14
CA ASP A 42 -6.58 -3.49 12.95
C ASP A 42 -5.10 -3.54 12.57
N PHE A 43 -4.72 -2.76 11.55
CA PHE A 43 -3.32 -2.65 11.16
C PHE A 43 -2.44 -1.98 12.23
N SER A 44 -3.00 -1.26 13.21
CA SER A 44 -2.18 -0.69 14.29
C SER A 44 -1.74 -1.72 15.33
N ALA A 45 -2.38 -2.89 15.33
CA ALA A 45 -2.00 -4.02 16.17
C ALA A 45 -0.92 -4.90 15.53
N PHE A 46 -0.51 -4.62 14.29
CA PHE A 46 0.52 -5.37 13.58
C PHE A 46 1.90 -4.75 13.77
N GLU A 47 2.92 -5.59 13.82
CA GLU A 47 4.28 -5.21 13.45
C GLU A 47 4.47 -5.25 11.92
N TYR A 48 5.56 -4.66 11.42
CA TYR A 48 5.84 -4.65 9.98
C TYR A 48 5.85 -6.07 9.39
N GLU A 49 6.47 -7.05 10.07
CA GLU A 49 6.53 -8.43 9.60
C GLU A 49 5.14 -9.07 9.45
N GLU A 50 4.23 -8.81 10.39
CA GLU A 50 2.85 -9.30 10.35
C GLU A 50 2.06 -8.69 9.19
N PHE A 51 2.27 -7.39 8.93
CA PHE A 51 1.72 -6.73 7.75
C PHE A 51 2.27 -7.33 6.44
N MET A 52 3.55 -7.68 6.41
CA MET A 52 4.16 -8.35 5.26
C MET A 52 3.56 -9.73 5.02
N GLU A 53 3.34 -10.52 6.08
CA GLU A 53 2.65 -11.81 5.97
C GLU A 53 1.22 -11.65 5.46
N PHE A 54 0.49 -10.64 5.95
CA PHE A 54 -0.85 -10.32 5.48
C PHE A 54 -0.83 -10.04 3.97
N LEU A 55 0.08 -9.18 3.51
CA LEU A 55 0.25 -8.87 2.09
C LEU A 55 0.62 -10.10 1.24
N GLN A 56 1.45 -11.00 1.77
CA GLN A 56 1.80 -12.26 1.10
C GLN A 56 0.58 -13.17 0.90
N LYS A 57 -0.25 -13.30 1.94
CA LYS A 57 -1.51 -14.07 1.89
C LYS A 57 -2.50 -13.43 0.91
N LEU A 58 -2.64 -12.10 0.95
CA LEU A 58 -3.57 -11.33 0.12
C LEU A 58 -3.29 -11.49 -1.38
N THR A 59 -2.04 -11.27 -1.79
CA THR A 59 -1.65 -11.17 -3.20
C THR A 59 -0.96 -12.44 -3.73
N ARG A 60 -0.85 -13.49 -2.91
CA ARG A 60 -0.28 -14.82 -3.24
C ARG A 60 1.15 -14.80 -3.79
N THR A 61 1.92 -13.75 -3.50
CA THR A 61 3.27 -13.51 -4.03
C THR A 61 4.27 -13.28 -2.89
N ARG A 62 5.50 -13.82 -2.99
CA ARG A 62 6.49 -13.80 -1.89
C ARG A 62 7.53 -12.67 -1.96
N SER A 63 7.91 -12.20 -3.14
CA SER A 63 8.96 -11.18 -3.31
C SER A 63 8.37 -9.92 -3.91
N LYS A 64 8.30 -8.85 -3.11
CA LYS A 64 7.67 -7.59 -3.51
C LYS A 64 8.45 -6.39 -3.04
N ASP A 65 8.35 -5.32 -3.81
CA ASP A 65 8.61 -3.98 -3.30
C ASP A 65 7.25 -3.33 -3.03
N ILE A 66 7.15 -2.64 -1.89
CA ILE A 66 5.89 -2.12 -1.37
C ILE A 66 6.03 -0.62 -1.22
N TYR A 67 4.99 0.07 -1.66
CA TYR A 67 4.90 1.51 -1.61
C TYR A 67 3.56 1.92 -1.03
N PHE A 68 3.49 3.10 -0.43
CA PHE A 68 2.23 3.69 0.01
C PHE A 68 2.14 5.16 -0.39
N CYS A 69 0.91 5.65 -0.52
CA CYS A 69 0.62 7.03 -0.89
C CYS A 69 -0.78 7.41 -0.41
N LEU A 70 -0.92 8.65 0.07
CA LEU A 70 -2.23 9.16 0.47
C LEU A 70 -3.19 9.21 -0.74
N PRO A 71 -4.49 8.92 -0.57
CA PRO A 71 -5.45 8.89 -1.68
C PRO A 71 -5.57 10.18 -2.49
N GLN A 72 -5.33 11.31 -1.84
CA GLN A 72 -5.39 12.65 -2.44
C GLN A 72 -4.08 13.07 -3.11
N GLU A 73 -2.98 12.34 -2.91
CA GLU A 73 -1.68 12.69 -3.46
C GLU A 73 -1.40 11.97 -4.78
N SER A 74 -0.69 12.65 -5.68
CA SER A 74 -0.18 12.00 -6.89
C SER A 74 1.01 11.11 -6.54
N LEU A 75 1.10 9.94 -7.17
CA LEU A 75 2.25 9.05 -7.03
C LEU A 75 3.59 9.73 -7.33
N SER A 76 3.63 10.69 -8.26
CA SER A 76 4.85 11.46 -8.57
C SER A 76 5.42 12.27 -7.41
N HIS A 77 4.64 12.55 -6.36
CA HIS A 77 5.05 13.40 -5.24
C HIS A 77 4.93 12.71 -3.88
N GLY A 78 3.88 11.91 -3.67
CA GLY A 78 3.53 11.36 -2.35
C GLY A 78 3.80 9.87 -2.21
N ILE A 79 4.62 9.26 -3.08
CA ILE A 79 4.94 7.84 -2.97
C ILE A 79 6.09 7.62 -1.98
N HIS A 80 5.86 6.77 -0.99
CA HIS A 80 6.84 6.35 0.00
C HIS A 80 7.12 4.86 -0.16
N THR A 81 8.34 4.44 0.19
CA THR A 81 8.71 3.03 0.23
C THR A 81 8.42 2.47 1.62
N LEU A 82 7.97 1.22 1.70
CA LEU A 82 7.70 0.52 2.96
C LEU A 82 8.64 -0.68 3.06
N VAL A 83 9.77 -0.53 3.78
CA VAL A 83 10.81 -1.56 3.90
C VAL A 83 11.17 -1.94 5.33
N ASN A 84 10.75 -1.15 6.32
CA ASN A 84 11.05 -1.39 7.73
C ASN A 84 9.94 -0.87 8.68
N ASP A 85 10.07 -1.13 9.98
CA ASP A 85 9.13 -0.70 11.02
C ASP A 85 8.97 0.83 11.14
N GLY A 86 10.02 1.59 10.86
CA GLY A 86 9.97 3.05 10.83
C GLY A 86 9.05 3.56 9.74
N ASP A 87 9.18 3.03 8.52
CA ASP A 87 8.29 3.35 7.40
C ASP A 87 6.87 2.88 7.69
N TYR A 88 6.71 1.72 8.34
CA TYR A 88 5.41 1.19 8.73
C TYR A 88 4.70 2.10 9.73
N LYS A 89 5.45 2.63 10.70
CA LYS A 89 4.94 3.63 11.63
C LYS A 89 4.52 4.92 10.91
N GLU A 90 5.35 5.41 9.99
CA GLU A 90 5.00 6.59 9.17
C GLU A 90 3.73 6.35 8.35
N PHE A 91 3.58 5.16 7.74
CA PHE A 91 2.37 4.73 7.04
C PHE A 91 1.12 4.83 7.93
N LEU A 92 1.18 4.33 9.17
CA LEU A 92 0.06 4.39 10.12
C LEU A 92 -0.22 5.84 10.56
N ASP A 93 0.82 6.59 10.95
CA ASP A 93 0.71 7.97 11.41
C ASP A 93 0.06 8.85 10.33
N LEU A 94 0.50 8.73 9.08
CA LEU A 94 -0.06 9.46 7.94
C LEU A 94 -1.52 9.05 7.68
N ALA A 95 -1.84 7.77 7.71
CA ALA A 95 -3.21 7.30 7.50
C ALA A 95 -4.15 7.87 8.57
N TYR A 96 -3.78 7.78 9.86
CA TYR A 96 -4.60 8.30 10.95
C TYR A 96 -4.76 9.82 10.93
N ALA A 97 -3.73 10.55 10.51
CA ALA A 97 -3.78 12.00 10.34
C ALA A 97 -4.63 12.45 9.13
N ASN A 98 -4.79 11.59 8.12
CA ASN A 98 -5.37 11.97 6.81
C ASN A 98 -6.57 11.11 6.42
N GLY A 99 -7.66 11.24 7.17
CA GLY A 99 -8.94 10.61 6.78
C GLY A 99 -8.97 9.09 6.93
N ARG A 100 -7.97 8.49 7.58
CA ARG A 100 -7.90 7.05 7.90
C ARG A 100 -7.97 6.19 6.65
N ARG A 101 -7.34 6.64 5.56
CA ARG A 101 -7.31 5.91 4.30
C ARG A 101 -5.93 6.01 3.65
N MET A 102 -5.47 4.90 3.09
CA MET A 102 -4.15 4.83 2.45
C MET A 102 -4.19 3.91 1.23
N ASN A 103 -3.48 4.29 0.15
CA ASN A 103 -3.21 3.37 -0.94
C ASN A 103 -1.90 2.62 -0.68
N VAL A 104 -1.88 1.32 -0.94
CA VAL A 104 -0.67 0.48 -0.89
C VAL A 104 -0.49 -0.19 -2.25
N TYR A 105 0.70 -0.06 -2.82
CA TYR A 105 1.07 -0.59 -4.13
C TYR A 105 2.09 -1.70 -3.96
N VAL A 106 1.83 -2.85 -4.57
CA VAL A 106 2.62 -4.06 -4.41
C VAL A 106 3.14 -4.51 -5.77
N THR A 107 4.39 -4.20 -6.06
CA THR A 107 5.03 -4.68 -7.29
C THR A 107 5.79 -5.97 -7.01
N PRO A 108 5.79 -6.96 -7.93
CA PRO A 108 6.79 -8.01 -7.88
C PRO A 108 8.17 -7.38 -7.78
N ARG A 109 9.00 -7.88 -6.87
CA ARG A 109 10.39 -7.44 -6.78
C ARG A 109 11.06 -7.79 -8.10
N SER A 110 11.31 -6.77 -8.94
CA SER A 110 12.04 -7.01 -10.17
C SER A 110 13.42 -7.53 -9.79
N LYS A 111 13.81 -8.70 -10.29
CA LYS A 111 15.24 -9.00 -10.39
C LYS A 111 15.73 -7.97 -11.39
N SER A 112 16.51 -6.99 -10.92
CA SER A 112 17.09 -5.91 -11.71
C SER A 112 17.38 -6.36 -13.13
N ASN A 113 16.85 -5.63 -14.11
CA ASN A 113 17.43 -5.24 -15.39
C ASN A 113 16.32 -4.51 -16.16
N TYR A 114 16.60 -3.30 -16.66
CA TYR A 114 15.70 -2.43 -17.44
C TYR A 114 14.61 -1.68 -16.66
N LEU A 115 14.95 -0.53 -16.04
CA LEU A 115 14.07 0.66 -15.97
C LEU A 115 14.72 1.87 -15.25
N TRP A 116 16.01 2.17 -15.45
CA TRP A 116 16.56 3.48 -15.04
C TRP A 116 17.61 4.10 -15.98
N ASN A 117 18.05 3.41 -17.05
CA ASN A 117 19.00 3.98 -18.02
C ASN A 117 18.31 4.46 -19.31
N SER A 118 17.43 5.45 -19.19
CA SER A 118 17.01 6.24 -20.37
C SER A 118 16.90 7.73 -19.99
N ARG A 119 17.89 8.22 -19.25
CA ARG A 119 18.32 9.61 -19.33
C ARG A 119 19.70 9.56 -19.97
N ASP A 120 19.71 9.75 -21.28
CA ASP A 120 20.80 10.30 -22.08
C ASP A 120 20.42 10.07 -23.55
N GLN A 121 19.52 10.92 -24.03
CA GLN A 121 19.38 11.19 -25.46
C GLN A 121 19.12 12.69 -25.62
N GLU A 122 20.19 13.46 -25.47
CA GLU A 122 20.39 14.74 -26.16
C GLU A 122 21.85 14.82 -26.61
#